data_AF-R0KIU8-F1
#
_entry.id   AF-R0KIU8-F1
#
_cell.length_a   1.000
_cell.length_b   1.000
_cell.length_c   1.000
_cell.angle_alpha   90.00
_cell.angle_beta   90.00
_cell.angle_gamma   90.00
#
_symmetry.space_group_name_H-M   'P 1'
#
loop_
_entity.id
_entity.type
_entity.pdbx_description
1 polymer ?
#
loop_
_entity_poly.entity_id
_entity_poly.type
_entity_poly.pdbx_seq_one_letter_code
_entity_poly.pdbx_strand_id
1 'polypeptide(L)'
;DRDSWRTLLRLFDVAVLDRLTAAAKELRQALHSLLQVNNKILHHENTNLREVLAIKNYLKKQKKPLELQQSKQYYTPAVVWSPRTIEDARAQERQKNTKKSLKNSKKRETTGTSC
;
A
#
# COMPACT_ATOMS: atom_id res chain seq x y z
N ASP A 1 -9.49 -21.44 -3.23
CA ASP A 1 -9.32 -22.09 -1.92
C ASP A 1 -9.54 -23.60 -2.00
N ARG A 2 -8.95 -24.40 -1.10
CA ARG A 2 -9.05 -25.88 -1.14
C ARG A 2 -10.50 -26.36 -0.92
N ASP A 3 -11.27 -25.64 -0.13
CA ASP A 3 -12.67 -25.96 0.18
C ASP A 3 -13.64 -25.51 -0.91
N SER A 4 -13.34 -24.42 -1.63
CA SER A 4 -14.07 -24.03 -2.84
C SER A 4 -14.00 -25.12 -3.91
N TRP A 5 -12.83 -25.76 -4.06
CA TRP A 5 -12.66 -26.88 -4.99
C TRP A 5 -13.48 -28.10 -4.59
N ARG A 6 -13.50 -28.47 -3.30
CA ARG A 6 -14.32 -29.61 -2.81
C ARG A 6 -15.81 -29.40 -3.03
N THR A 7 -16.27 -28.17 -2.90
CA THR A 7 -17.68 -27.81 -3.12
C THR A 7 -18.03 -27.91 -4.61
N LEU A 8 -17.17 -27.36 -5.47
CA LEU A 8 -17.35 -27.41 -6.91
C LEU A 8 -17.25 -28.85 -7.45
N LEU A 9 -16.38 -29.66 -6.85
CA LEU A 9 -16.27 -31.08 -7.17
C LEU A 9 -17.56 -31.83 -6.83
N ARG A 10 -18.17 -31.58 -5.67
CA ARG A 10 -19.47 -32.18 -5.32
C ARG A 10 -20.57 -31.77 -6.30
N LEU A 11 -20.61 -30.51 -6.71
CA LEU A 11 -21.56 -30.02 -7.71
C LEU A 11 -21.33 -30.68 -9.08
N PHE A 12 -20.07 -30.82 -9.50
CA PHE A 12 -19.69 -31.52 -10.71
C PHE A 12 -20.13 -33.00 -10.66
N ASP A 13 -19.89 -33.67 -9.53
CA ASP A 13 -20.27 -35.06 -9.34
C ASP A 13 -21.80 -35.25 -9.40
N VAL A 14 -22.59 -34.30 -8.88
CA VAL A 14 -24.06 -34.34 -8.96
C VAL A 14 -24.57 -34.05 -10.38
N ALA A 15 -23.95 -33.09 -11.09
CA ALA A 15 -24.42 -32.65 -12.40
C ALA A 15 -24.00 -33.56 -13.56
N VAL A 16 -22.84 -34.24 -13.44
CA VAL A 16 -22.31 -35.12 -14.47
C VAL A 16 -22.61 -36.57 -14.13
N LEU A 17 -23.58 -37.14 -14.84
CA LEU A 17 -23.96 -38.55 -14.74
C LEU A 17 -22.82 -39.47 -15.21
N ASP A 18 -22.15 -39.13 -16.32
CA ASP A 18 -21.17 -40.01 -16.98
C ASP A 18 -19.70 -39.60 -16.74
N ARG A 19 -19.28 -39.82 -15.50
CA ARG A 19 -18.01 -39.30 -14.93
C ARG A 19 -16.75 -39.97 -15.46
N LEU A 20 -16.87 -41.14 -16.06
CA LEU A 20 -15.74 -41.96 -16.51
C LEU A 20 -15.35 -41.69 -17.97
N THR A 21 -16.19 -40.96 -18.70
CA THR A 21 -15.92 -40.54 -20.07
C THR A 21 -14.67 -39.67 -20.12
N ALA A 22 -13.94 -39.75 -21.22
CA ALA A 22 -12.75 -38.91 -21.44
C ALA A 22 -13.10 -37.42 -21.31
N ALA A 23 -14.24 -37.00 -21.86
CA ALA A 23 -14.74 -35.63 -21.79
C ALA A 23 -14.96 -35.14 -20.35
N ALA A 24 -15.55 -35.97 -19.47
CA ALA A 24 -15.75 -35.60 -18.06
C ALA A 24 -14.43 -35.45 -17.31
N LYS A 25 -13.43 -36.29 -17.61
CA LYS A 25 -12.08 -36.20 -17.02
C LYS A 25 -11.34 -34.95 -17.48
N GLU A 26 -11.41 -34.62 -18.77
CA GLU A 26 -10.83 -33.39 -19.31
C GLU A 26 -11.48 -32.14 -18.71
N LEU A 27 -12.81 -32.10 -18.60
CA LEU A 27 -13.52 -30.97 -17.98
C LEU A 27 -13.09 -30.77 -16.53
N ARG A 28 -12.95 -31.85 -15.77
CA ARG A 28 -12.51 -31.81 -14.37
C ARG A 28 -11.08 -31.29 -14.24
N GLN A 29 -10.18 -31.70 -15.13
CA GLN A 29 -8.80 -31.20 -15.16
C GLN A 29 -8.74 -29.73 -15.57
N ALA A 30 -9.51 -29.32 -16.58
CA ALA A 30 -9.61 -27.93 -17.02
C ALA A 30 -10.15 -27.03 -15.90
N LEU A 31 -11.22 -27.45 -15.22
CA LEU A 31 -11.78 -26.74 -14.06
C LEU A 31 -10.78 -26.64 -12.91
N HIS A 32 -10.05 -27.71 -12.60
CA HIS A 32 -9.02 -27.69 -11.56
C HIS A 32 -7.89 -26.71 -11.90
N SER A 33 -7.37 -26.78 -13.13
CA SER A 33 -6.32 -25.90 -13.61
C SER A 33 -6.75 -24.43 -13.58
N LEU A 34 -7.91 -24.12 -14.18
CA LEU A 34 -8.44 -22.76 -14.25
C LEU A 34 -8.72 -22.17 -12.87
N LEU A 35 -9.39 -22.93 -12.00
CA LEU A 35 -9.83 -22.42 -10.71
C LEU A 35 -8.71 -22.37 -9.67
N GLN A 36 -7.78 -23.34 -9.68
CA GLN A 36 -6.72 -23.34 -8.67
C GLN A 36 -5.50 -22.55 -9.10
N VAL A 37 -5.03 -22.73 -10.34
CA VAL A 37 -3.77 -22.14 -10.78
C VAL A 37 -3.98 -20.67 -11.09
N ASN A 38 -4.93 -20.33 -11.96
CA ASN A 38 -5.12 -18.93 -12.36
C ASN A 38 -5.63 -18.08 -11.20
N ASN A 39 -6.53 -18.61 -10.37
CA ASN A 39 -7.07 -17.84 -9.25
C ASN A 39 -5.99 -17.58 -8.18
N LYS A 40 -5.12 -18.56 -7.90
CA LYS A 40 -3.96 -18.34 -7.01
C LYS A 40 -2.98 -17.33 -7.60
N ILE A 41 -2.67 -17.42 -8.89
CA ILE A 41 -1.78 -16.48 -9.58
C ILE A 41 -2.37 -15.07 -9.50
N LEU A 42 -3.63 -14.90 -9.88
CA LEU A 42 -4.33 -13.61 -9.85
C LEU A 42 -4.39 -13.02 -8.43
N HIS A 43 -4.62 -13.85 -7.41
CA HIS A 43 -4.59 -13.40 -6.03
C HIS A 43 -3.18 -12.95 -5.62
N HIS A 44 -2.16 -13.73 -5.98
CA HIS A 44 -0.78 -13.40 -5.63
C HIS A 44 -0.28 -12.13 -6.32
N GLU A 45 -0.62 -11.95 -7.60
CA GLU A 45 -0.35 -10.73 -8.35
C GLU A 45 -1.05 -9.52 -7.74
N ASN A 46 -2.34 -9.64 -7.41
CA ASN A 46 -3.07 -8.56 -6.75
C ASN A 46 -2.46 -8.20 -5.39
N THR A 47 -2.06 -9.18 -4.58
CA THR A 47 -1.39 -8.90 -3.30
C THR A 47 -0.06 -8.18 -3.52
N ASN A 48 0.76 -8.65 -4.46
CA ASN A 48 2.06 -8.06 -4.74
C ASN A 48 1.92 -6.63 -5.30
N LEU A 49 0.99 -6.40 -6.23
CA LEU A 49 0.68 -5.06 -6.75
C LEU A 49 0.24 -4.10 -5.64
N ARG A 50 -0.61 -4.56 -4.72
CA ARG A 50 -1.03 -3.77 -3.56
C ARG A 50 0.13 -3.44 -2.63
N GLU A 51 1.03 -4.39 -2.37
CA GLU A 51 2.24 -4.17 -1.58
C GLU A 51 3.18 -3.16 -2.23
N VAL A 52 3.47 -3.31 -3.53
CA VAL A 52 4.29 -2.36 -4.28
C VAL A 52 3.68 -0.96 -4.25
N LEU A 53 2.36 -0.84 -4.41
CA LEU A 53 1.67 0.44 -4.29
C LEU A 53 1.76 1.01 -2.87
N ALA A 54 1.61 0.19 -1.84
CA ALA A 54 1.77 0.62 -0.45
C ALA A 54 3.17 1.16 -0.18
N ILE A 55 4.22 0.47 -0.63
CA ILE A 55 5.62 0.92 -0.52
C ILE A 55 5.84 2.22 -1.29
N LYS A 56 5.39 2.30 -2.55
CA LYS A 56 5.51 3.54 -3.36
C LYS A 56 4.82 4.72 -2.70
N ASN A 57 3.62 4.50 -2.15
CA ASN A 57 2.86 5.54 -1.45
C ASN A 57 3.53 5.95 -0.14
N TYR A 58 4.08 4.99 0.62
CA TYR A 58 4.87 5.27 1.80
C TYR A 58 6.09 6.15 1.46
N LEU A 59 6.86 5.78 0.44
CA LEU A 59 7.99 6.58 -0.02
C LEU A 59 7.56 7.97 -0.48
N LYS A 60 6.46 8.09 -1.24
CA LYS A 60 5.90 9.40 -1.64
C LYS A 60 5.55 10.29 -0.44
N LYS A 61 4.97 9.72 0.62
CA LYS A 61 4.68 10.47 1.85
C LYS A 61 5.94 10.95 2.56
N GLN A 62 7.00 10.13 2.54
CA GLN A 62 8.29 10.46 3.18
C GLN A 62 9.17 11.40 2.35
N LYS A 63 8.87 11.60 1.06
CA LYS A 63 9.65 12.44 0.14
C LYS A 63 9.58 13.95 0.39
N LYS A 64 9.03 14.42 1.52
CA LYS A 64 9.14 15.84 1.85
C LYS A 64 10.62 16.13 2.13
N PRO A 65 11.32 16.89 1.27
CA PRO A 65 12.73 17.16 1.49
C PRO A 65 12.89 17.93 2.79
N LEU A 66 13.81 17.49 3.63
CA LEU A 66 14.17 18.24 4.83
C LEU A 66 14.87 19.52 4.38
N GLU A 67 14.24 20.66 4.66
CA GLU A 67 14.78 21.96 4.32
C GLU A 67 15.93 22.30 5.28
N LEU A 68 17.17 22.10 4.83
CA LEU A 68 18.36 22.50 5.58
C LEU A 68 18.57 24.00 5.39
N GLN A 69 18.47 24.78 6.48
CA GLN A 69 18.67 26.23 6.42
C GLN A 69 20.17 26.53 6.38
N GLN A 70 20.64 27.10 5.27
CA GLN A 70 21.99 27.64 5.19
C GLN A 70 22.10 28.88 6.08
N SER A 71 23.17 28.98 6.88
CA SER A 71 23.42 30.16 7.69
C SER A 71 23.61 31.38 6.80
N LYS A 72 22.85 32.45 7.03
CA LYS A 72 22.94 33.70 6.25
C LYS A 72 24.34 34.33 6.24
N GLN A 73 25.17 33.97 7.21
CA GLN A 73 26.52 34.49 7.39
C GLN A 73 27.55 33.89 6.43
N TYR A 74 27.30 32.71 5.86
CA TYR A 74 28.25 32.00 5.00
C TYR A 74 27.55 31.50 3.73
N TYR A 75 27.60 32.32 2.68
CA TYR A 75 27.16 31.95 1.33
C TYR A 75 28.37 31.40 0.56
N THR A 76 28.68 30.12 0.78
CA THR A 76 29.73 29.43 0.04
C THR A 76 29.11 28.60 -1.10
N PRO A 77 29.78 28.50 -2.27
CA PRO A 77 29.27 27.73 -3.41
C PRO A 77 29.17 26.22 -3.14
N ALA A 78 29.88 25.71 -2.12
CA ALA A 78 29.69 24.37 -1.58
C ALA A 78 29.34 24.46 -0.09
N VAL A 79 28.28 23.76 0.33
CA VAL A 79 27.85 23.66 1.72
C VAL A 79 28.07 22.23 2.20
N VAL A 80 28.92 22.08 3.21
CA VAL A 80 29.11 20.79 3.89
C VAL A 80 28.12 20.70 5.03
N TRP A 81 27.27 19.66 5.02
CA TRP A 81 26.33 19.39 6.09
C TRP A 81 26.92 18.39 7.08
N SER A 82 26.99 18.76 8.35
CA SER A 82 27.36 17.83 9.41
C SER A 82 26.11 17.09 9.92
N PRO A 83 26.27 15.92 10.57
CA PRO A 83 25.13 15.22 11.18
C PRO A 83 24.30 16.11 12.13
N ARG A 84 24.96 17.05 12.83
CA ARG A 84 24.30 17.98 13.75
C ARG A 84 23.36 18.95 13.04
N THR A 85 23.76 19.51 11.90
CA THR A 85 22.91 20.46 11.16
C THR A 85 21.66 19.78 10.60
N ILE A 86 21.74 18.49 10.27
CA ILE A 86 20.58 17.68 9.87
C ILE A 86 19.61 17.50 11.04
N GLU A 87 20.11 17.18 12.25
CA GLU A 87 19.27 17.05 13.44
C GLU A 87 18.60 18.38 13.84
N ASP A 88 19.32 19.49 13.75
CA ASP A 88 18.75 20.82 14.02
C ASP A 88 17.60 21.15 13.06
N ALA A 89 17.76 20.87 11.75
CA ALA A 89 16.71 21.04 10.77
C ALA A 89 15.48 20.16 11.06
N ARG A 90 15.69 18.89 11.50
CA ARG A 90 14.60 18.00 11.93
C ARG A 90 13.86 18.56 13.14
N ALA A 91 14.59 19.07 14.13
CA ALA A 91 14.00 19.68 15.32
C ALA A 91 13.14 20.89 14.96
N GLN A 92 13.62 21.75 14.06
CA GLN A 92 12.85 22.89 13.56
C GLN A 92 11.59 22.46 12.80
N GLU A 93 11.68 21.44 11.94
CA GLU A 93 10.51 20.93 11.22
C GLU A 93 9.44 20.39 12.17
N ARG A 94 9.83 19.63 13.21
CA ARG A 94 8.91 19.17 14.26
C ARG A 94 8.20 20.34 14.93
N GLN A 95 8.92 21.40 15.29
CA GLN A 95 8.33 22.62 15.88
C GLN A 95 7.39 23.35 14.91
N LYS A 96 7.72 23.43 13.61
CA LYS A 96 6.83 24.02 12.59
C LYS A 96 5.54 23.21 12.48
N ASN A 97 5.62 21.88 12.50
CA ASN A 97 4.47 20.99 12.39
C ASN A 97 3.54 21.07 13.61
N THR A 98 4.09 21.08 14.83
CA THR A 98 3.27 21.25 16.06
C THR A 98 2.55 22.60 16.06
N LYS A 99 3.24 23.68 15.70
CA LYS A 99 2.63 25.02 15.56
C LYS A 99 1.52 25.05 14.51
N LYS A 100 1.70 24.40 13.36
CA LYS A 100 0.65 24.29 12.32
C LYS A 100 -0.58 23.51 12.82
N SER A 101 -0.37 22.39 13.51
CA SER A 101 -1.46 21.59 14.09
C SER A 101 -2.30 22.42 15.06
N LEU A 102 -1.65 23.13 15.99
CA LEU A 102 -2.30 24.02 16.96
C LEU A 102 -3.08 25.17 16.30
N LYS A 103 -2.58 25.73 15.19
CA LYS A 103 -3.32 26.75 14.43
C LYS A 103 -4.56 26.18 13.76
N ASN A 104 -4.44 24.97 13.20
CA ASN A 104 -5.56 24.31 12.53
C ASN A 104 -6.67 23.89 13.51
N SER A 105 -6.34 23.45 14.73
CA SER A 105 -7.35 23.15 15.77
C SER A 105 -8.09 24.42 16.19
N LYS A 106 -7.36 25.50 16.51
CA LYS A 106 -7.95 26.82 16.86
C LYS A 106 -8.86 27.36 15.74
N LYS A 107 -8.45 27.23 14.48
CA LYS A 107 -9.28 27.65 13.34
C LYS A 107 -10.60 26.89 13.27
N ARG A 108 -10.58 25.57 13.50
CA ARG A 108 -11.80 24.73 13.51
C ARG A 108 -12.74 25.12 14.64
N GLU A 109 -12.20 25.40 15.83
CA GLU A 109 -12.95 25.88 16.99
C GLU A 109 -13.61 27.24 16.70
N THR A 110 -12.89 28.17 16.07
CA THR A 110 -13.43 29.50 15.74
C THR A 110 -14.48 29.47 14.62
N THR A 111 -14.37 28.56 13.66
CA THR A 111 -15.36 28.42 12.58
C THR A 111 -16.60 27.63 13.01
N GLY A 112 -16.52 26.82 14.06
CA GLY A 112 -17.65 26.07 14.62
C GLY A 112 -18.45 26.84 15.67
N THR A 113 -17.89 27.91 16.25
CA THR A 113 -18.55 28.76 17.27
C THR A 113 -19.29 29.96 16.67
N SER A 114 -19.20 30.16 15.35
CA SER A 114 -19.95 31.17 14.60
C SER A 114 -21.18 30.54 13.94
N CYS A 115 -22.08 29.99 14.76
CA CYS A 115 -23.43 29.57 14.39
C CYS A 115 -24.39 29.97 15.52
#